data_AF-A0A9W4DQ97-F1
#
_entry.id   AF-A0A9W4DQ97-F1
#
_cell.length_a   1.000
_cell.length_b   1.000
_cell.length_c   1.000
_cell.angle_alpha   90.00
_cell.angle_beta   90.00
_cell.angle_gamma   90.00
#
_symmetry.space_group_name_H-M   'P 1'
#
loop_
_entity.id
_entity.type
_entity.pdbx_description
1 polymer ?
#
loop_
_entity_poly.entity_id
_entity_poly.type
_entity_poly.pdbx_seq_one_letter_code
_entity_poly.pdbx_strand_id
1 'polypeptide(L)'
;MATDDAVRTSQEDVGFAAAQFGETAAQPFTEAVDYAKGELTAAFRLRQQLDDAFPVDDETRRQMLDEILSRCTQADRRLDAESESFDRLRAMEANAPQVLEQAEAKATALPGRIAGAEAALAPLSAAYAGSAVEPVAGHPAEARDRLEFARSSLDQARAAIGTDHGRAAVFVRAAEGALGQATTLADSVTRRAEELRAADAGLRAALTGTDADLAEARGLLGAPAPPGASAPGHGDLRGRIARAEAVVADVRAELAGGRYDPIAGLRRVEEADAGLDEALAGAREQEVGERRARELLDQALLAARSEVAAAHDVITTHRGAIGSQARTRLAEAERRLQQAGAAAPADAFAALAHARDADRLAREAQRLARQDVGGFVGVSNGGRRGGPGMGGMGGAVLGGIILGELFGNGRGARGGIGSLGGRRGLGSGGFGGAGPGSFGGGRTRGRMGGGGRF
;
A
#
# COMPACT_ATOMS: atom_id res chain seq x y z
N MET A 1 35.74 18.07 21.71
CA MET A 1 35.38 18.48 23.09
C MET A 1 34.41 17.48 23.70
N ALA A 2 33.13 17.42 23.34
CA ALA A 2 32.17 16.47 23.95
C ALA A 2 32.61 14.99 23.87
N THR A 3 32.99 14.51 22.68
CA THR A 3 33.50 13.14 22.47
C THR A 3 34.83 12.89 23.20
N ASP A 4 35.67 13.91 23.39
CA ASP A 4 36.94 13.80 24.11
C ASP A 4 36.71 13.61 25.63
N ASP A 5 35.82 14.41 26.22
CA ASP A 5 35.39 14.24 27.61
C ASP A 5 34.69 12.89 27.83
N ALA A 6 33.88 12.42 26.86
CA ALA A 6 33.24 11.11 26.91
C ALA A 6 34.28 9.98 26.91
N VAL A 7 35.23 10.00 25.98
CA VAL A 7 36.32 9.02 25.90
C VAL A 7 37.17 9.01 27.18
N ARG A 8 37.50 10.17 27.75
CA ARG A 8 38.26 10.26 29.01
C ARG A 8 37.48 9.70 30.19
N THR A 9 36.20 10.03 30.30
CA THR A 9 35.33 9.49 31.35
C THR A 9 35.19 7.97 31.23
N SER A 10 34.98 7.46 30.01
CA SER A 10 34.88 6.01 29.77
C SER A 10 36.20 5.27 30.03
N GLN A 11 37.35 5.93 29.87
CA GLN A 11 38.66 5.36 30.25
C GLN A 11 38.81 5.17 31.76
N GLU A 12 38.42 6.17 32.54
CA GLU A 12 38.45 6.10 34.00
C GLU A 12 37.48 5.01 34.49
N ASP A 13 36.28 5.00 33.92
CA ASP A 13 35.23 4.03 34.26
C ASP A 13 35.64 2.59 33.90
N VAL A 14 36.24 2.35 32.72
CA VAL A 14 36.66 0.99 32.33
C VAL A 14 37.83 0.47 33.17
N GLY A 15 38.76 1.34 33.56
CA GLY A 15 39.86 0.96 34.46
C GLY A 15 39.34 0.56 35.85
N PHE A 16 38.34 1.27 36.37
CA PHE A 16 37.67 0.90 37.61
C PHE A 16 36.92 -0.43 37.47
N ALA A 17 36.21 -0.63 36.36
CA ALA A 17 35.49 -1.87 36.11
C ALA A 17 36.41 -3.08 35.92
N ALA A 18 37.55 -2.93 35.24
CA ALA A 18 38.54 -4.00 35.13
C ALA A 18 39.13 -4.38 36.48
N ALA A 19 39.36 -3.40 37.37
CA ALA A 19 39.83 -3.66 38.73
C ALA A 19 38.77 -4.34 39.62
N GLN A 20 37.49 -3.97 39.46
CA GLN A 20 36.40 -4.44 40.31
C GLN A 20 35.76 -5.75 39.84
N PHE A 21 35.66 -5.94 38.52
CA PHE A 21 35.01 -7.07 37.88
C PHE A 21 35.99 -7.98 37.10
N GLY A 22 37.27 -7.63 37.04
CA GLY A 22 38.27 -8.40 36.31
C GLY A 22 38.32 -8.07 34.81
N GLU A 23 39.50 -8.26 34.23
CA GLU A 23 39.82 -7.92 32.84
C GLU A 23 38.90 -8.59 31.81
N THR A 24 38.57 -9.87 32.00
CA THR A 24 37.72 -10.60 31.05
C THR A 24 36.29 -10.06 30.98
N ALA A 25 35.73 -9.61 32.11
CA ALA A 25 34.38 -9.06 32.14
C ALA A 25 34.34 -7.61 31.59
N ALA A 26 35.43 -6.86 31.76
CA ALA A 26 35.57 -5.51 31.25
C ALA A 26 35.97 -5.43 29.75
N GLN A 27 36.45 -6.54 29.17
CA GLN A 27 37.05 -6.56 27.83
C GLN A 27 36.21 -5.88 26.72
N PRO A 28 34.89 -6.10 26.57
CA PRO A 28 34.11 -5.43 25.52
C PRO A 28 34.09 -3.90 25.66
N PHE A 29 34.11 -3.39 26.90
CA PHE A 29 34.21 -1.96 27.19
C PHE A 29 35.61 -1.44 26.88
N THR A 30 36.65 -2.20 27.22
CA THR A 30 38.04 -1.86 26.92
C THR A 30 38.23 -1.70 25.41
N GLU A 31 37.72 -2.66 24.63
CA GLU A 31 37.76 -2.60 23.16
C GLU A 31 36.98 -1.40 22.59
N ALA A 32 35.81 -1.09 23.14
CA ALA A 32 35.02 0.08 22.73
C ALA A 32 35.72 1.41 23.04
N VAL A 33 36.35 1.50 24.23
CA VAL A 33 37.11 2.67 24.66
C VAL A 33 38.37 2.85 23.81
N ASP A 34 39.09 1.78 23.51
CA ASP A 34 40.29 1.82 22.66
C ASP A 34 39.95 2.19 21.21
N TYR A 35 38.84 1.68 20.67
CA TYR A 35 38.33 2.10 19.37
C TYR A 35 38.02 3.61 19.36
N ALA A 36 37.28 4.09 20.36
CA ALA A 36 36.91 5.49 20.46
C ALA A 36 38.14 6.41 20.63
N LYS A 37 39.18 5.97 21.35
CA LYS A 37 40.49 6.66 21.40
C LYS A 37 41.14 6.75 20.02
N GLY A 38 41.10 5.67 19.26
CA GLY A 38 41.65 5.61 17.90
C GLY A 38 40.99 6.63 16.97
N GLU A 39 39.66 6.65 16.95
CA GLU A 39 38.89 7.62 16.13
C GLU A 39 39.13 9.06 16.56
N LEU A 40 39.18 9.33 17.87
CA LEU A 40 39.46 10.67 18.40
C LEU A 40 40.89 11.13 18.08
N THR A 41 41.87 10.23 18.15
CA THR A 41 43.27 10.51 17.76
C THR A 41 43.36 10.86 16.28
N ALA A 42 42.64 10.13 15.41
CA ALA A 42 42.57 10.41 13.99
C ALA A 42 41.90 11.77 13.72
N ALA A 43 40.80 12.08 14.41
CA ALA A 43 40.13 13.37 14.32
C ALA A 43 41.04 14.54 14.74
N PHE A 44 41.82 14.39 15.83
CA PHE A 44 42.77 15.42 16.25
C PHE A 44 43.92 15.63 15.25
N ARG A 45 44.40 14.57 14.59
CA ARG A 45 45.41 14.71 13.52
C ARG A 45 44.87 15.50 12.32
N LEU A 46 43.63 15.23 11.90
CA LEU A 46 42.98 15.99 10.84
C LEU A 46 42.77 17.45 11.24
N ARG A 47 42.42 17.71 12.52
CA ARG A 47 42.31 19.08 13.04
C ARG A 47 43.65 19.80 13.03
N GLN A 48 44.73 19.14 13.49
CA GLN A 48 46.07 19.70 13.46
C GLN A 48 46.51 20.04 12.02
N GLN A 49 46.26 19.15 11.05
CA GLN A 49 46.55 19.43 9.65
C GLN A 49 45.77 20.63 9.11
N LEU A 50 44.51 20.79 9.51
CA LEU A 50 43.69 21.94 9.15
C LEU A 50 44.24 23.26 9.74
N ASP A 51 44.72 23.19 10.99
CA ASP A 51 45.25 24.35 11.71
C ASP A 51 46.65 24.75 11.19
N ASP A 52 47.46 23.78 10.73
CA ASP A 52 48.83 23.97 10.24
C ASP A 52 48.91 24.33 8.74
N ALA A 53 47.92 23.93 7.94
CA ALA A 53 47.93 24.16 6.50
C ALA A 53 47.39 25.55 6.15
N PHE A 54 48.24 26.38 5.52
CA PHE A 54 47.82 27.67 4.96
C PHE A 54 48.53 27.99 3.64
N PRO A 55 47.79 28.29 2.55
CA PRO A 55 46.33 28.33 2.42
C PRO A 55 45.71 26.96 2.08
N VAL A 56 44.56 26.64 2.68
CA VAL A 56 43.69 25.50 2.31
C VAL A 56 42.41 26.05 1.67
N ASP A 57 41.98 25.47 0.56
CA ASP A 57 40.74 25.85 -0.11
C ASP A 57 39.49 25.38 0.66
N ASP A 58 38.36 26.05 0.41
CA ASP A 58 37.13 25.83 1.18
C ASP A 58 36.53 24.43 0.99
N GLU A 59 36.79 23.75 -0.13
CA GLU A 59 36.27 22.40 -0.41
C GLU A 59 37.05 21.36 0.39
N THR A 60 38.39 21.42 0.34
CA THR A 60 39.27 20.56 1.15
C THR A 60 39.01 20.77 2.65
N ARG A 61 38.83 22.02 3.08
CA ARG A 61 38.47 22.34 4.48
C ARG A 61 37.15 21.69 4.90
N ARG A 62 36.11 21.75 4.05
CA ARG A 62 34.81 21.13 4.34
C ARG A 62 34.92 19.61 4.46
N GLN A 63 35.62 18.96 3.53
CA GLN A 63 35.82 17.51 3.55
C GLN A 63 36.54 17.04 4.83
N MET A 64 37.60 17.74 5.25
CA MET A 64 38.31 17.42 6.49
C MET A 64 37.44 17.61 7.75
N LEU A 65 36.60 18.66 7.79
CA LEU A 65 35.68 18.89 8.90
C LEU A 65 34.58 17.82 8.97
N ASP A 66 34.04 17.39 7.82
CA ASP A 66 33.05 16.32 7.75
C ASP A 66 33.66 14.97 8.20
N GLU A 67 34.91 14.70 7.83
CA GLU A 67 35.62 13.51 8.31
C GLU A 67 35.82 13.55 9.83
N ILE A 68 36.22 14.69 10.40
CA ILE A 68 36.33 14.88 11.86
C ILE A 68 34.99 14.59 12.56
N LEU A 69 33.88 15.12 12.03
CA LEU A 69 32.55 14.88 12.60
C LEU A 69 32.13 13.42 12.51
N SER A 70 32.40 12.77 11.38
CA SER A 70 32.13 11.35 11.17
C SER A 70 32.87 10.48 12.18
N ARG A 71 34.17 10.72 12.40
CA ARG A 71 35.00 9.98 13.35
C ARG A 71 34.52 10.15 14.80
N CYS A 72 34.23 11.38 15.21
CA CYS A 72 33.65 11.65 16.53
C CYS A 72 32.29 10.95 16.72
N THR A 73 31.44 10.96 15.69
CA THR A 73 30.13 10.28 15.73
C THR A 73 30.28 8.76 15.85
N GLN A 74 31.27 8.17 15.18
CA GLN A 74 31.55 6.74 15.27
C GLN A 74 32.08 6.34 16.66
N ALA A 75 32.96 7.16 17.24
CA ALA A 75 33.44 6.98 18.61
C ALA A 75 32.30 7.00 19.63
N ASP A 76 31.43 8.02 19.59
CA ASP A 76 30.28 8.14 20.49
C ASP A 76 29.31 6.94 20.33
N ARG A 77 28.98 6.55 19.09
CA ARG A 77 28.12 5.38 18.84
C ARG A 77 28.69 4.08 19.40
N ARG A 78 30.01 3.88 19.30
CA ARG A 78 30.65 2.66 19.82
C ARG A 78 30.60 2.62 21.35
N LEU A 79 30.81 3.74 22.02
CA LEU A 79 30.70 3.86 23.47
C LEU A 79 29.25 3.68 23.94
N ASP A 80 28.29 4.33 23.28
CA ASP A 80 26.87 4.22 23.60
C ASP A 80 26.35 2.79 23.46
N ALA A 81 26.81 2.05 22.46
CA ALA A 81 26.43 0.65 22.23
C ALA A 81 26.78 -0.26 23.42
N GLU A 82 27.82 0.07 24.19
CA GLU A 82 28.23 -0.71 25.35
C GLU A 82 27.64 -0.17 26.66
N SER A 83 27.30 1.11 26.76
CA SER A 83 26.85 1.78 28.00
C SER A 83 25.83 0.99 28.84
N GLU A 84 24.79 0.41 28.22
CA GLU A 84 23.77 -0.36 28.93
C GLU A 84 24.34 -1.67 29.55
N SER A 85 25.27 -2.32 28.87
CA SER A 85 25.99 -3.49 29.41
C SER A 85 26.86 -3.09 30.59
N PHE A 86 27.46 -1.89 30.56
CA PHE A 86 28.31 -1.38 31.64
C PHE A 86 27.49 -1.05 32.88
N ASP A 87 26.36 -0.38 32.69
CA ASP A 87 25.42 -0.08 33.77
C ASP A 87 24.86 -1.35 34.41
N ARG A 88 24.63 -2.41 33.62
CA ARG A 88 24.26 -3.73 34.14
C ARG A 88 25.38 -4.39 34.95
N LEU A 89 26.64 -4.30 34.50
CA LEU A 89 27.79 -4.80 35.26
C LEU A 89 27.90 -4.09 36.61
N ARG A 90 27.73 -2.76 36.64
CA ARG A 90 27.66 -1.97 37.87
C ARG A 90 26.45 -2.34 38.75
N ALA A 91 25.27 -2.53 38.16
CA ALA A 91 24.08 -2.93 38.91
C ALA A 91 24.21 -4.34 39.52
N MET A 92 25.01 -5.22 38.89
CA MET A 92 25.33 -6.55 39.39
C MET A 92 26.12 -6.49 40.70
N GLU A 93 27.04 -5.54 40.88
CA GLU A 93 27.74 -5.39 42.17
C GLU A 93 26.75 -5.11 43.31
N ALA A 94 25.84 -4.16 43.09
CA ALA A 94 24.90 -3.71 44.11
C ALA A 94 23.79 -4.74 44.41
N ASN A 95 23.42 -5.57 43.42
CA ASN A 95 22.22 -6.42 43.49
C ASN A 95 22.46 -7.88 43.11
N ALA A 96 23.72 -8.35 43.01
CA ALA A 96 24.03 -9.72 42.57
C ALA A 96 23.22 -10.81 43.30
N PRO A 97 23.06 -10.78 44.63
CA PRO A 97 22.25 -11.77 45.33
C PRO A 97 20.78 -11.77 44.90
N GLN A 98 20.19 -10.58 44.74
CA GLN A 98 18.79 -10.43 44.35
C GLN A 98 18.55 -10.84 42.89
N VAL A 99 19.45 -10.50 41.97
CA VAL A 99 19.35 -10.92 40.56
C VAL A 99 19.48 -12.44 40.45
N LEU A 100 20.43 -13.04 41.19
CA LEU A 100 20.59 -14.48 41.25
C LEU A 100 19.33 -15.17 41.81
N GLU A 101 18.79 -14.68 42.93
CA GLU A 101 17.55 -15.22 43.53
C GLU A 101 16.36 -15.16 42.55
N GLN A 102 16.20 -14.05 41.82
CA GLN A 102 15.15 -13.91 40.81
C GLN A 102 15.33 -14.90 39.64
N ALA A 103 16.56 -15.11 39.18
CA ALA A 103 16.86 -16.05 38.12
C ALA A 103 16.64 -17.51 38.58
N GLU A 104 16.98 -17.84 39.82
CA GLU A 104 16.71 -19.14 40.45
C GLU A 104 15.20 -19.40 40.60
N ALA A 105 14.43 -18.39 41.03
CA ALA A 105 12.97 -18.48 41.11
C ALA A 105 12.35 -18.76 39.72
N LYS A 106 12.82 -18.07 38.66
CA LYS A 106 12.40 -18.34 37.28
C LYS A 106 12.76 -19.77 36.84
N ALA A 107 13.99 -20.22 37.13
CA ALA A 107 14.45 -21.58 36.81
C ALA A 107 13.66 -22.68 37.54
N THR A 108 13.13 -22.36 38.72
CA THR A 108 12.28 -23.26 39.52
C THR A 108 10.86 -23.34 38.97
N ALA A 109 10.31 -22.24 38.44
CA ALA A 109 8.97 -22.20 37.86
C ALA A 109 8.89 -22.81 36.45
N LEU A 110 9.98 -22.74 35.67
CA LEU A 110 9.98 -23.10 34.25
C LEU A 110 9.65 -24.58 33.92
N PRO A 111 10.02 -25.59 34.72
CA PRO A 111 9.64 -26.98 34.47
C PRO A 111 8.13 -27.18 34.29
N GLY A 112 7.30 -26.50 35.09
CA GLY A 112 5.85 -26.57 34.98
C GLY A 112 5.33 -25.99 33.66
N ARG A 113 5.94 -24.91 33.18
CA ARG A 113 5.60 -24.30 31.88
C ARG A 113 6.00 -25.21 30.71
N ILE A 114 7.20 -25.80 30.76
CA ILE A 114 7.66 -26.75 29.74
C ILE A 114 6.75 -27.98 29.70
N ALA A 115 6.41 -28.56 30.85
CA ALA A 115 5.49 -29.70 30.92
C ALA A 115 4.09 -29.34 30.37
N GLY A 116 3.60 -28.13 30.63
CA GLY A 116 2.36 -27.63 30.04
C GLY A 116 2.42 -27.55 28.51
N ALA A 117 3.53 -27.06 27.96
CA ALA A 117 3.77 -27.00 26.52
C ALA A 117 3.77 -28.41 25.88
N GLU A 118 4.41 -29.39 26.51
CA GLU A 118 4.38 -30.78 26.01
C GLU A 118 3.00 -31.41 26.05
N ALA A 119 2.28 -31.22 27.16
CA ALA A 119 0.94 -31.73 27.32
C ALA A 119 0.00 -31.13 26.24
N ALA A 120 0.29 -29.92 25.75
CA ALA A 120 -0.44 -29.29 24.66
C ALA A 120 -0.11 -29.86 23.27
N LEU A 121 1.06 -30.47 23.04
CA LEU A 121 1.42 -31.00 21.72
C LEU A 121 0.58 -32.22 21.31
N ALA A 122 0.21 -33.08 22.25
CA ALA A 122 -0.60 -34.27 21.98
C ALA A 122 -1.99 -33.94 21.40
N PRO A 123 -2.81 -33.07 22.02
CA PRO A 123 -4.10 -32.69 21.45
C PRO A 123 -3.96 -31.94 20.12
N LEU A 124 -2.91 -31.12 19.94
CA LEU A 124 -2.64 -30.46 18.65
C LEU A 124 -2.33 -31.47 17.55
N SER A 125 -1.47 -32.45 17.81
CA SER A 125 -1.09 -33.49 16.84
C SER A 125 -2.22 -34.47 16.55
N ALA A 126 -3.19 -34.59 17.46
CA ALA A 126 -4.40 -35.37 17.24
C ALA A 126 -5.40 -34.64 16.32
N ALA A 127 -5.53 -33.32 16.48
CA ALA A 127 -6.49 -32.48 15.77
C ALA A 127 -6.00 -32.00 14.40
N TYR A 128 -4.71 -31.69 14.25
CA TYR A 128 -4.17 -31.03 13.06
C TYR A 128 -3.13 -31.88 12.33
N ALA A 129 -2.85 -31.52 11.07
CA ALA A 129 -1.81 -32.14 10.27
C ALA A 129 -0.42 -31.84 10.83
N GLY A 130 0.57 -32.69 10.49
CA GLY A 130 1.95 -32.53 10.95
C GLY A 130 2.56 -31.17 10.58
N SER A 131 2.30 -30.66 9.37
CA SER A 131 2.77 -29.33 8.92
C SER A 131 2.29 -28.18 9.82
N ALA A 132 1.12 -28.35 10.45
CA ALA A 132 0.55 -27.35 11.34
C ALA A 132 1.25 -27.33 12.71
N VAL A 133 1.86 -28.44 13.15
CA VAL A 133 2.47 -28.55 14.48
C VAL A 133 4.00 -28.53 14.43
N GLU A 134 4.58 -28.93 13.30
CA GLU A 134 6.03 -29.03 13.08
C GLU A 134 6.83 -27.81 13.56
N PRO A 135 6.40 -26.55 13.31
CA PRO A 135 7.18 -25.37 13.72
C PRO A 135 7.37 -25.20 15.23
N VAL A 136 6.65 -25.95 16.07
CA VAL A 136 6.77 -25.90 17.53
C VAL A 136 7.00 -27.26 18.18
N ALA A 137 7.08 -28.34 17.39
CA ALA A 137 7.14 -29.70 17.92
C ALA A 137 8.40 -29.96 18.76
N GLY A 138 9.54 -29.37 18.38
CA GLY A 138 10.82 -29.52 19.10
C GLY A 138 11.02 -28.54 20.26
N HIS A 139 10.22 -27.48 20.34
CA HIS A 139 10.48 -26.38 21.28
C HIS A 139 10.49 -26.78 22.77
N PRO A 140 9.66 -27.72 23.26
CA PRO A 140 9.76 -28.15 24.66
C PRO A 140 11.07 -28.88 24.99
N ALA A 141 11.63 -29.64 24.04
CA ALA A 141 12.93 -30.29 24.23
C ALA A 141 14.04 -29.23 24.28
N GLU A 142 14.05 -28.30 23.32
CA GLU A 142 15.01 -27.19 23.32
C GLU A 142 14.90 -26.31 24.57
N ALA A 143 13.68 -26.08 25.08
CA ALA A 143 13.46 -25.33 26.31
C ALA A 143 14.08 -26.04 27.54
N ARG A 144 14.10 -27.37 27.57
CA ARG A 144 14.80 -28.12 28.63
C ARG A 144 16.31 -27.95 28.55
N ASP A 145 16.88 -28.06 27.36
CA ASP A 145 18.32 -27.89 27.16
C ASP A 145 18.77 -26.50 27.62
N ARG A 146 17.97 -25.48 27.28
CA ARG A 146 18.20 -24.10 27.74
C ARG A 146 18.04 -23.95 29.25
N LEU A 147 17.07 -24.63 29.86
CA LEU A 147 16.91 -24.63 31.32
C LEU A 147 18.08 -25.33 32.03
N GLU A 148 18.59 -26.43 31.48
CA GLU A 148 19.75 -27.13 32.02
C GLU A 148 21.01 -26.26 31.96
N PHE A 149 21.25 -25.63 30.81
CA PHE A 149 22.33 -24.65 30.66
C PHE A 149 22.19 -23.48 31.64
N ALA A 150 20.96 -22.97 31.82
CA ALA A 150 20.69 -21.91 32.78
C ALA A 150 21.02 -22.34 34.21
N ARG A 151 20.61 -23.54 34.63
CA ARG A 151 20.89 -24.08 35.98
C ARG A 151 22.39 -24.23 36.22
N SER A 152 23.12 -24.81 35.27
CA SER A 152 24.59 -24.90 35.35
C SER A 152 25.26 -23.54 35.47
N SER A 153 24.74 -22.53 34.74
CA SER A 153 25.22 -21.16 34.84
C SER A 153 24.89 -20.54 36.21
N LEU A 154 23.70 -20.76 36.75
CA LEU A 154 23.32 -20.27 38.09
C LEU A 154 24.19 -20.90 39.19
N ASP A 155 24.52 -22.19 39.10
CA ASP A 155 25.42 -22.84 40.04
C ASP A 155 26.84 -22.26 39.98
N GLN A 156 27.35 -21.95 38.78
CA GLN A 156 28.64 -21.28 38.61
C GLN A 156 28.63 -19.84 39.10
N ALA A 157 27.53 -19.11 38.91
CA ALA A 157 27.34 -17.78 39.47
C ALA A 157 27.35 -17.82 41.01
N ARG A 158 26.63 -18.78 41.61
CA ARG A 158 26.58 -18.97 43.07
C ARG A 158 27.95 -19.31 43.65
N ALA A 159 28.78 -20.08 42.94
CA ALA A 159 30.14 -20.37 43.38
C ALA A 159 31.09 -19.17 43.31
N ALA A 160 30.82 -18.21 42.41
CA ALA A 160 31.64 -17.02 42.22
C ALA A 160 31.19 -15.80 43.05
N ILE A 161 29.95 -15.83 43.59
CA ILE A 161 29.38 -14.71 44.34
C ILE A 161 30.16 -14.48 45.63
N GLY A 162 30.89 -13.36 45.70
CA GLY A 162 31.75 -13.00 46.84
C GLY A 162 33.24 -13.32 46.67
N THR A 163 33.65 -13.96 45.58
CA THR A 163 35.07 -14.17 45.25
C THR A 163 35.48 -13.54 43.92
N ASP A 164 34.59 -13.56 42.93
CA ASP A 164 34.84 -13.03 41.58
C ASP A 164 33.53 -12.48 40.99
N HIS A 165 33.31 -11.19 41.19
CA HIS A 165 32.06 -10.53 40.82
C HIS A 165 31.84 -10.46 39.30
N GLY A 166 32.89 -10.33 38.50
CA GLY A 166 32.73 -10.33 37.04
C GLY A 166 32.43 -11.71 36.49
N ARG A 167 33.08 -12.75 37.01
CA ARG A 167 32.72 -14.13 36.67
C ARG A 167 31.27 -14.45 37.06
N ALA A 168 30.83 -14.02 38.24
CA ALA A 168 29.43 -14.16 38.65
C ALA A 168 28.47 -13.42 37.70
N ALA A 169 28.81 -12.20 37.30
CA ALA A 169 28.02 -11.41 36.34
C ALA A 169 27.84 -12.10 34.99
N VAL A 170 28.93 -12.67 34.45
CA VAL A 170 28.90 -13.41 33.18
C VAL A 170 27.95 -14.59 33.24
N PHE A 171 28.01 -15.38 34.32
CA PHE A 171 27.17 -16.58 34.45
C PHE A 171 25.69 -16.26 34.71
N VAL A 172 25.39 -15.22 35.51
CA VAL A 172 23.99 -14.81 35.66
C VAL A 172 23.41 -14.32 34.35
N ARG A 173 24.17 -13.54 33.56
CA ARG A 173 23.71 -13.10 32.24
C ARG A 173 23.44 -14.27 31.31
N ALA A 174 24.33 -15.26 31.29
CA ALA A 174 24.14 -16.48 30.51
C ALA A 174 22.86 -17.24 30.95
N ALA A 175 22.63 -17.34 32.26
CA ALA A 175 21.43 -17.95 32.81
C ALA A 175 20.16 -17.19 32.43
N GLU A 176 20.12 -15.87 32.59
CA GLU A 176 18.95 -15.05 32.26
C GLU A 176 18.59 -15.13 30.77
N GLY A 177 19.59 -15.06 29.88
CA GLY A 177 19.39 -15.22 28.45
C GLY A 177 18.79 -16.58 28.10
N ALA A 178 19.32 -17.65 28.69
CA ALA A 178 18.82 -19.00 28.47
C ALA A 178 17.42 -19.21 29.06
N LEU A 179 17.12 -18.66 30.24
CA LEU A 179 15.77 -18.66 30.83
C LEU A 179 14.75 -17.91 29.96
N GLY A 180 15.15 -16.79 29.36
CA GLY A 180 14.33 -16.05 28.39
C GLY A 180 14.05 -16.83 27.11
N GLN A 181 15.05 -17.52 26.56
CA GLN A 181 14.89 -18.41 25.41
C GLN A 181 13.97 -19.58 25.74
N ALA A 182 14.21 -20.28 26.85
CA ALA A 182 13.40 -21.40 27.29
C ALA A 182 11.93 -21.00 27.54
N THR A 183 11.70 -19.80 28.09
CA THR A 183 10.36 -19.22 28.23
C THR A 183 9.69 -19.01 26.88
N THR A 184 10.38 -18.36 25.94
CA THR A 184 9.88 -18.09 24.58
C THR A 184 9.49 -19.39 23.86
N LEU A 185 10.35 -20.41 23.96
CA LEU A 185 10.14 -21.73 23.39
C LEU A 185 8.92 -22.42 23.99
N ALA A 186 8.78 -22.45 25.33
CA ALA A 186 7.61 -23.04 25.99
C ALA A 186 6.30 -22.31 25.60
N ASP A 187 6.31 -20.98 25.61
CA ASP A 187 5.13 -20.17 25.30
C ASP A 187 4.70 -20.27 23.83
N SER A 188 5.62 -20.61 22.93
CA SER A 188 5.32 -20.77 21.51
C SER A 188 4.30 -21.86 21.22
N VAL A 189 4.25 -22.92 22.02
CA VAL A 189 3.28 -24.02 21.82
C VAL A 189 1.87 -23.56 22.16
N THR A 190 1.71 -22.83 23.26
CA THR A 190 0.41 -22.25 23.65
C THR A 190 -0.09 -21.25 22.62
N ARG A 191 0.80 -20.36 22.17
CA ARG A 191 0.47 -19.40 21.10
C ARG A 191 0.09 -20.10 19.81
N ARG A 192 0.84 -21.13 19.40
CA ARG A 192 0.51 -21.95 18.22
C ARG A 192 -0.87 -22.61 18.35
N ALA A 193 -1.23 -23.08 19.53
CA ALA A 193 -2.56 -23.65 19.77
C ALA A 193 -3.68 -22.62 19.56
N GLU A 194 -3.46 -21.37 19.96
CA GLU A 194 -4.40 -20.26 19.73
C GLU A 194 -4.48 -19.87 18.27
N GLU A 195 -3.34 -19.74 17.59
CA GLU A 195 -3.25 -19.47 16.15
C GLU A 195 -4.01 -20.52 15.33
N LEU A 196 -3.82 -21.82 15.62
CA LEU A 196 -4.51 -22.89 14.91
C LEU A 196 -6.02 -22.88 15.13
N ARG A 197 -6.48 -22.58 16.35
CA ARG A 197 -7.91 -22.43 16.65
C ARG A 197 -8.52 -21.21 15.94
N ALA A 198 -7.81 -20.09 15.91
CA ALA A 198 -8.25 -18.90 15.20
C ALA A 198 -8.28 -19.14 13.68
N ALA A 199 -7.27 -19.81 13.14
CA ALA A 199 -7.20 -20.17 11.73
C ALA A 199 -8.32 -21.14 11.34
N ASP A 200 -8.72 -22.08 12.21
CA ASP A 200 -9.86 -22.96 11.94
C ASP A 200 -11.18 -22.19 11.82
N ALA A 201 -11.44 -21.28 12.76
CA ALA A 201 -12.62 -20.42 12.72
C ALA A 201 -12.60 -19.52 11.48
N GLY A 202 -11.44 -18.93 11.17
CA GLY A 202 -11.23 -18.12 9.97
C GLY A 202 -11.46 -18.90 8.69
N LEU A 203 -10.94 -20.14 8.60
CA LEU A 203 -11.10 -21.00 7.43
C LEU A 203 -12.57 -21.32 7.15
N ARG A 204 -13.36 -21.64 8.17
CA ARG A 204 -14.80 -21.89 8.02
C ARG A 204 -15.56 -20.66 7.53
N ALA A 205 -15.20 -19.47 8.04
CA ALA A 205 -15.78 -18.21 7.59
C ALA A 205 -15.39 -17.90 6.14
N ALA A 206 -14.11 -18.04 5.79
CA ALA A 206 -13.59 -17.83 4.44
C ALA A 206 -14.27 -18.76 3.42
N LEU A 207 -14.39 -20.05 3.71
CA LEU A 207 -15.11 -21.00 2.86
C LEU A 207 -16.58 -20.60 2.62
N THR A 208 -17.23 -19.99 3.61
CA THR A 208 -18.61 -19.51 3.48
C THR A 208 -18.68 -18.24 2.64
N GLY A 209 -17.72 -17.31 2.83
CA GLY A 209 -17.58 -16.11 2.01
C GLY A 209 -17.37 -16.45 0.54
N THR A 210 -16.34 -17.25 0.26
CA THR A 210 -16.01 -17.66 -1.12
C THR A 210 -17.15 -18.41 -1.81
N ASP A 211 -17.95 -19.20 -1.10
CA ASP A 211 -19.15 -19.83 -1.66
C ASP A 211 -20.19 -18.79 -2.11
N ALA A 212 -20.38 -17.71 -1.33
CA ALA A 212 -21.29 -16.63 -1.66
C ALA A 212 -20.78 -15.84 -2.87
N ASP A 213 -19.48 -15.53 -2.92
CA ASP A 213 -18.86 -14.82 -4.04
C ASP A 213 -18.86 -15.66 -5.32
N LEU A 214 -18.66 -16.99 -5.20
CA LEU A 214 -18.84 -17.93 -6.30
C LEU A 214 -20.28 -17.96 -6.81
N ALA A 215 -21.28 -17.95 -5.91
CA ALA A 215 -22.68 -17.89 -6.31
C ALA A 215 -23.00 -16.58 -7.04
N GLU A 216 -22.45 -15.47 -6.57
CA GLU A 216 -22.62 -14.16 -7.20
C GLU A 216 -21.96 -14.11 -8.58
N ALA A 217 -20.71 -14.55 -8.68
CA ALA A 217 -19.95 -14.58 -9.93
C ALA A 217 -20.63 -15.46 -11.00
N ARG A 218 -21.21 -16.60 -10.60
CA ARG A 218 -22.04 -17.43 -11.50
C ARG A 218 -23.32 -16.72 -11.91
N GLY A 219 -23.94 -15.95 -11.02
CA GLY A 219 -25.11 -15.11 -11.31
C GLY A 219 -24.81 -14.07 -12.39
N LEU A 220 -23.64 -13.41 -12.30
CA LEU A 220 -23.18 -12.45 -13.31
C LEU A 220 -22.95 -13.12 -14.67
N LEU A 221 -22.29 -14.30 -14.70
CA LEU A 221 -22.08 -15.05 -15.94
C LEU A 221 -23.37 -15.66 -16.55
N GLY A 222 -24.35 -15.98 -15.72
CA GLY A 222 -25.62 -16.59 -16.12
C GLY A 222 -26.65 -15.58 -16.62
N ALA A 223 -26.42 -14.28 -16.42
CA ALA A 223 -27.26 -13.24 -16.98
C ALA A 223 -27.20 -13.29 -18.52
N PRO A 224 -28.35 -13.26 -19.23
CA PRO A 224 -28.35 -13.34 -20.68
C PRO A 224 -27.62 -12.14 -21.28
N ALA A 225 -26.44 -12.39 -21.85
CA ALA A 225 -25.74 -11.42 -22.65
C ALA A 225 -26.53 -11.17 -23.95
N PRO A 226 -26.62 -9.92 -24.44
CA PRO A 226 -27.18 -9.66 -25.76
C PRO A 226 -26.43 -10.49 -26.82
N PRO A 227 -27.14 -11.07 -27.80
CA PRO A 227 -26.54 -11.98 -28.78
C PRO A 227 -25.40 -11.28 -29.54
N GLY A 228 -24.20 -11.85 -29.48
CA GLY A 228 -22.98 -11.33 -30.13
C GLY A 228 -22.03 -10.53 -29.23
N ALA A 229 -22.41 -10.23 -27.99
CA ALA A 229 -21.53 -9.64 -27.00
C ALA A 229 -20.81 -10.73 -26.19
N SER A 230 -19.53 -10.97 -26.48
CA SER A 230 -18.65 -11.55 -25.47
C SER A 230 -18.19 -10.37 -24.62
N ALA A 231 -18.85 -10.14 -23.48
CA ALA A 231 -18.40 -9.11 -22.58
C ALA A 231 -16.93 -9.40 -22.21
N PRO A 232 -16.00 -8.45 -22.44
CA PRO A 232 -14.62 -8.57 -21.97
C PRO A 232 -14.60 -8.94 -20.48
N GLY A 233 -13.50 -9.51 -19.97
CA GLY A 233 -13.40 -9.90 -18.54
C GLY A 233 -14.15 -11.18 -18.13
N HIS A 234 -15.17 -11.63 -18.88
CA HIS A 234 -15.89 -12.88 -18.57
C HIS A 234 -15.02 -14.14 -18.73
N GLY A 235 -13.94 -14.06 -19.52
CA GLY A 235 -12.96 -15.14 -19.64
C GLY A 235 -12.10 -15.28 -18.38
N ASP A 236 -11.61 -14.15 -17.85
CA ASP A 236 -10.84 -14.11 -16.60
C ASP A 236 -11.72 -14.55 -15.42
N LEU A 237 -12.93 -14.01 -15.31
CA LEU A 237 -13.89 -14.40 -14.27
C LEU A 237 -14.19 -15.90 -14.27
N ARG A 238 -14.40 -16.53 -15.44
CA ARG A 238 -14.57 -17.99 -15.54
C ARG A 238 -13.35 -18.76 -15.02
N GLY A 239 -12.14 -18.29 -15.35
CA GLY A 239 -10.90 -18.89 -14.86
C GLY A 239 -10.76 -18.78 -13.34
N ARG A 240 -11.08 -17.61 -12.77
CA ARG A 240 -11.05 -17.38 -11.32
C ARG A 240 -12.09 -18.22 -10.58
N ILE A 241 -13.31 -18.33 -11.11
CA ILE A 241 -14.35 -19.23 -10.58
C ILE A 241 -13.84 -20.66 -10.53
N ALA A 242 -13.33 -21.20 -11.64
CA ALA A 242 -12.86 -22.59 -11.70
C ALA A 242 -11.70 -22.84 -10.70
N ARG A 243 -10.79 -21.87 -10.55
CA ARG A 243 -9.70 -21.95 -9.56
C ARG A 243 -10.25 -21.95 -8.13
N ALA A 244 -11.15 -21.04 -7.80
CA ALA A 244 -11.75 -20.95 -6.46
C ALA A 244 -12.57 -22.20 -6.12
N GLU A 245 -13.33 -22.74 -7.07
CA GLU A 245 -14.05 -24.01 -6.90
C GLU A 245 -13.10 -25.17 -6.59
N ALA A 246 -12.00 -25.30 -7.34
CA ALA A 246 -11.01 -26.34 -7.11
C ALA A 246 -10.37 -26.21 -5.72
N VAL A 247 -9.94 -25.00 -5.34
CA VAL A 247 -9.35 -24.74 -4.02
C VAL A 247 -10.32 -25.04 -2.89
N VAL A 248 -11.56 -24.56 -2.99
CA VAL A 248 -12.61 -24.83 -1.98
C VAL A 248 -12.90 -26.32 -1.87
N ALA A 249 -12.96 -27.05 -2.99
CA ALA A 249 -13.18 -28.49 -3.00
C ALA A 249 -12.01 -29.25 -2.34
N ASP A 250 -10.77 -28.92 -2.69
CA ASP A 250 -9.56 -29.53 -2.12
C ASP A 250 -9.48 -29.32 -0.61
N VAL A 251 -9.68 -28.07 -0.17
CA VAL A 251 -9.67 -27.71 1.26
C VAL A 251 -10.80 -28.43 2.02
N ARG A 252 -11.99 -28.54 1.45
CA ARG A 252 -13.10 -29.32 2.05
C ARG A 252 -12.77 -30.81 2.18
N ALA A 253 -12.09 -31.38 1.18
CA ALA A 253 -11.65 -32.76 1.24
C ALA A 253 -10.61 -32.98 2.35
N GLU A 254 -9.67 -32.05 2.54
CA GLU A 254 -8.71 -32.08 3.65
C GLU A 254 -9.42 -31.98 5.01
N LEU A 255 -10.41 -31.09 5.15
CA LEU A 255 -11.22 -30.96 6.36
C LEU A 255 -11.97 -32.26 6.68
N ALA A 256 -12.56 -32.91 5.67
CA ALA A 256 -13.26 -34.18 5.83
C ALA A 256 -12.31 -35.35 6.16
N GLY A 257 -11.05 -35.26 5.73
CA GLY A 257 -9.98 -36.23 6.04
C GLY A 257 -9.51 -36.21 7.50
N GLY A 258 -9.98 -35.25 8.31
CA GLY A 258 -9.72 -35.18 9.74
C GLY A 258 -8.54 -34.29 10.10
N ARG A 259 -7.30 -34.74 9.86
CA ARG A 259 -6.11 -33.95 10.20
C ARG A 259 -5.68 -33.07 9.03
N TYR A 260 -5.87 -31.77 9.17
CA TYR A 260 -5.50 -30.75 8.17
C TYR A 260 -4.70 -29.60 8.80
N ASP A 261 -4.14 -28.76 7.95
CA ASP A 261 -3.44 -27.54 8.36
C ASP A 261 -4.36 -26.32 8.13
N PRO A 262 -4.99 -25.78 9.19
CA PRO A 262 -5.97 -24.70 9.04
C PRO A 262 -5.33 -23.40 8.55
N ILE A 263 -4.05 -23.15 8.87
CA ILE A 263 -3.34 -21.95 8.41
C ILE A 263 -3.05 -22.04 6.91
N ALA A 264 -2.57 -23.20 6.45
CA ALA A 264 -2.33 -23.44 5.03
C ALA A 264 -3.64 -23.47 4.21
N GLY A 265 -4.70 -24.04 4.78
CA GLY A 265 -6.05 -24.02 4.20
C GLY A 265 -6.58 -22.60 4.06
N LEU A 266 -6.57 -21.82 5.14
CA LEU A 266 -7.06 -20.42 5.16
C LEU A 266 -6.35 -19.57 4.12
N ARG A 267 -5.01 -19.62 4.08
CA ARG A 267 -4.22 -18.86 3.11
C ARG A 267 -4.59 -19.18 1.66
N ARG A 268 -4.80 -20.47 1.33
CA ARG A 268 -5.18 -20.86 -0.05
C ARG A 268 -6.58 -20.36 -0.41
N VAL A 269 -7.54 -20.45 0.51
CA VAL A 269 -8.90 -19.95 0.28
C VAL A 269 -8.87 -18.43 0.09
N GLU A 270 -8.24 -17.68 1.00
CA GLU A 270 -8.12 -16.22 0.89
C GLU A 270 -7.41 -15.76 -0.39
N GLU A 271 -6.37 -16.47 -0.85
CA GLU A 271 -5.70 -16.16 -2.11
C GLU A 271 -6.62 -16.38 -3.32
N ALA A 272 -7.41 -17.45 -3.32
CA ALA A 272 -8.37 -17.74 -4.38
C ALA A 272 -9.55 -16.74 -4.38
N ASP A 273 -10.03 -16.40 -3.18
CA ASP A 273 -11.10 -15.44 -2.90
C ASP A 273 -10.75 -14.03 -3.38
N ALA A 274 -9.59 -13.52 -2.97
CA ALA A 274 -9.08 -12.22 -3.42
C ALA A 274 -8.96 -12.15 -4.96
N GLY A 275 -8.58 -13.27 -5.58
CA GLY A 275 -8.52 -13.39 -7.03
C GLY A 275 -9.89 -13.42 -7.71
N LEU A 276 -10.91 -13.97 -7.06
CA LEU A 276 -12.29 -13.97 -7.53
C LEU A 276 -12.90 -12.57 -7.40
N ASP A 277 -12.68 -11.90 -6.26
CA ASP A 277 -13.13 -10.53 -5.98
C ASP A 277 -12.61 -9.53 -7.00
N GLU A 278 -11.31 -9.60 -7.33
CA GLU A 278 -10.69 -8.75 -8.34
C GLU A 278 -11.40 -8.88 -9.70
N ALA A 279 -11.65 -10.12 -10.14
CA ALA A 279 -12.32 -10.36 -11.41
C ALA A 279 -13.80 -9.99 -11.37
N LEU A 280 -14.48 -10.18 -10.23
CA LEU A 280 -15.87 -9.78 -10.03
C LEU A 280 -16.03 -8.26 -10.08
N ALA A 281 -15.14 -7.53 -9.41
CA ALA A 281 -15.09 -6.08 -9.46
C ALA A 281 -14.85 -5.57 -10.89
N GLY A 282 -13.88 -6.15 -11.61
CA GLY A 282 -13.61 -5.83 -13.00
C GLY A 282 -14.81 -6.08 -13.92
N ALA A 283 -15.52 -7.20 -13.73
CA ALA A 283 -16.73 -7.52 -14.50
C ALA A 283 -17.87 -6.52 -14.24
N ARG A 284 -18.11 -6.16 -12.97
CA ARG A 284 -19.14 -5.17 -12.59
C ARG A 284 -18.84 -3.78 -13.16
N GLU A 285 -17.59 -3.33 -13.09
CA GLU A 285 -17.18 -2.04 -13.67
C GLU A 285 -17.43 -1.99 -15.18
N GLN A 286 -17.17 -3.10 -15.87
CA GLN A 286 -17.42 -3.23 -17.30
C GLN A 286 -18.92 -3.22 -17.62
N GLU A 287 -19.77 -3.92 -16.86
CA GLU A 287 -21.23 -3.86 -17.05
C GLU A 287 -21.78 -2.45 -16.85
N VAL A 288 -21.30 -1.72 -15.84
CA VAL A 288 -21.68 -0.32 -15.59
C VAL A 288 -21.21 0.56 -16.76
N GLY A 289 -19.98 0.38 -17.22
CA GLY A 289 -19.42 1.09 -18.36
C GLY A 289 -20.21 0.85 -19.65
N GLU A 290 -20.50 -0.42 -19.99
CA GLU A 290 -21.26 -0.79 -21.17
C GLU A 290 -22.68 -0.21 -21.13
N ARG A 291 -23.37 -0.30 -19.99
CA ARG A 291 -24.71 0.27 -19.81
C ARG A 291 -24.72 1.77 -20.10
N ARG A 292 -23.75 2.50 -19.53
CA ARG A 292 -23.58 3.94 -19.78
C ARG A 292 -23.24 4.23 -21.25
N ALA A 293 -22.42 3.39 -21.89
CA ALA A 293 -22.10 3.53 -23.31
C ALA A 293 -23.35 3.34 -24.18
N ARG A 294 -24.21 2.37 -23.86
CA ARG A 294 -25.50 2.14 -24.55
C ARG A 294 -26.45 3.34 -24.40
N GLU A 295 -26.61 3.88 -23.19
CA GLU A 295 -27.44 5.07 -22.94
C GLU A 295 -26.98 6.29 -23.76
N LEU A 296 -25.66 6.49 -23.89
CA LEU A 296 -25.10 7.58 -24.69
C LEU A 296 -25.16 7.31 -26.19
N LEU A 297 -25.10 6.04 -26.61
CA LEU A 297 -25.11 5.64 -28.01
C LEU A 297 -26.39 6.05 -28.72
N ASP A 298 -27.55 5.86 -28.09
CA ASP A 298 -28.84 6.22 -28.70
C ASP A 298 -28.92 7.72 -29.02
N GLN A 299 -28.46 8.56 -28.09
CA GLN A 299 -28.39 10.01 -28.27
C GLN A 299 -27.39 10.39 -29.36
N ALA A 300 -26.21 9.79 -29.36
CA ALA A 300 -25.16 10.05 -30.35
C ALA A 300 -25.60 9.63 -31.77
N LEU A 301 -26.26 8.49 -31.91
CA LEU A 301 -26.79 8.02 -33.19
C LEU A 301 -27.90 8.93 -33.72
N LEU A 302 -28.77 9.45 -32.86
CA LEU A 302 -29.80 10.41 -33.26
C LEU A 302 -29.16 11.72 -33.77
N ALA A 303 -28.18 12.27 -33.04
CA ALA A 303 -27.45 13.46 -33.44
C ALA A 303 -26.71 13.26 -34.77
N ALA A 304 -25.94 12.17 -34.88
CA ALA A 304 -25.18 11.85 -36.08
C ALA A 304 -26.07 11.66 -37.31
N ARG A 305 -27.22 10.96 -37.19
CA ARG A 305 -28.20 10.83 -38.29
C ARG A 305 -28.72 12.19 -38.75
N SER A 306 -29.04 13.06 -37.80
CA SER A 306 -29.59 14.39 -38.08
C SER A 306 -28.56 15.29 -38.78
N GLU A 307 -27.31 15.30 -38.32
CA GLU A 307 -26.24 16.09 -38.94
C GLU A 307 -25.85 15.54 -40.32
N VAL A 308 -25.79 14.22 -40.49
CA VAL A 308 -25.52 13.61 -41.81
C VAL A 308 -26.60 13.98 -42.81
N ALA A 309 -27.88 13.91 -42.44
CA ALA A 309 -28.99 14.34 -43.29
C ALA A 309 -28.89 15.85 -43.64
N ALA A 310 -28.63 16.70 -42.66
CA ALA A 310 -28.49 18.14 -42.89
C ALA A 310 -27.28 18.49 -43.79
N ALA A 311 -26.16 17.78 -43.65
CA ALA A 311 -25.01 17.94 -44.53
C ALA A 311 -25.31 17.44 -45.96
N HIS A 312 -25.99 16.31 -46.08
CA HIS A 312 -26.45 15.77 -47.35
C HIS A 312 -27.38 16.75 -48.10
N ASP A 313 -28.36 17.35 -47.43
CA ASP A 313 -29.31 18.29 -48.05
C ASP A 313 -28.64 19.56 -48.57
N VAL A 314 -27.70 20.14 -47.80
CA VAL A 314 -26.92 21.30 -48.25
C VAL A 314 -26.08 20.94 -49.49
N ILE A 315 -25.45 19.76 -49.48
CA ILE A 315 -24.54 19.30 -50.53
C ILE A 315 -25.28 18.97 -51.82
N THR A 316 -26.45 18.32 -51.74
CA THR A 316 -27.26 17.97 -52.90
C THR A 316 -27.90 19.19 -53.55
N THR A 317 -28.41 20.14 -52.75
CA THR A 317 -29.06 21.36 -53.24
C THR A 317 -28.09 22.29 -53.97
N HIS A 318 -26.81 22.31 -53.59
CA HIS A 318 -25.80 23.21 -54.15
C HIS A 318 -24.67 22.45 -54.86
N ARG A 319 -25.01 21.35 -55.53
CA ARG A 319 -24.04 20.43 -56.13
C ARG A 319 -23.05 21.13 -57.08
N GLY A 320 -23.45 22.18 -57.78
CA GLY A 320 -22.57 22.94 -58.69
C GLY A 320 -21.55 23.86 -57.99
N ALA A 321 -21.82 24.29 -56.76
CA ALA A 321 -20.99 25.25 -56.02
C ALA A 321 -20.04 24.59 -55.00
N ILE A 322 -20.27 23.32 -54.64
CA ILE A 322 -19.57 22.64 -53.54
C ILE A 322 -18.35 21.85 -54.02
N GLY A 323 -17.24 21.96 -53.30
CA GLY A 323 -15.97 21.32 -53.58
C GLY A 323 -15.93 19.82 -53.22
N SER A 324 -14.87 19.13 -53.68
CA SER A 324 -14.67 17.70 -53.42
C SER A 324 -14.49 17.39 -51.94
N GLN A 325 -13.86 18.28 -51.18
CA GLN A 325 -13.55 18.07 -49.76
C GLN A 325 -14.81 17.89 -48.90
N ALA A 326 -15.83 18.73 -49.08
CA ALA A 326 -17.10 18.61 -48.35
C ALA A 326 -17.80 17.28 -48.67
N ARG A 327 -17.79 16.86 -49.94
CA ARG A 327 -18.38 15.58 -50.38
C ARG A 327 -17.64 14.38 -49.78
N THR A 328 -16.30 14.42 -49.74
CA THR A 328 -15.49 13.38 -49.11
C THR A 328 -15.78 13.26 -47.61
N ARG A 329 -15.93 14.39 -46.90
CA ARG A 329 -16.28 14.38 -45.48
C ARG A 329 -17.69 13.82 -45.22
N LEU A 330 -18.66 14.11 -46.08
CA LEU A 330 -19.99 13.51 -46.00
C LEU A 330 -19.94 11.98 -46.22
N ALA A 331 -19.25 11.52 -47.26
CA ALA A 331 -19.13 10.10 -47.54
C ALA A 331 -18.43 9.33 -46.40
N GLU A 332 -17.42 9.93 -45.78
CA GLU A 332 -16.78 9.39 -44.58
C GLU A 332 -17.73 9.38 -43.37
N ALA A 333 -18.53 10.43 -43.17
CA ALA A 333 -19.52 10.50 -42.09
C ALA A 333 -20.57 9.39 -42.22
N GLU A 334 -21.09 9.17 -43.43
CA GLU A 334 -22.05 8.10 -43.75
C GLU A 334 -21.44 6.72 -43.48
N ARG A 335 -20.19 6.49 -43.88
CA ARG A 335 -19.47 5.24 -43.57
C ARG A 335 -19.34 5.02 -42.07
N ARG A 336 -18.97 6.06 -41.30
CA ARG A 336 -18.86 5.97 -39.84
C ARG A 336 -20.20 5.70 -39.16
N LEU A 337 -21.28 6.30 -39.67
CA LEU A 337 -22.63 6.06 -39.17
C LEU A 337 -23.08 4.60 -39.42
N GLN A 338 -22.76 4.05 -40.59
CA GLN A 338 -23.01 2.63 -40.89
C GLN A 338 -22.20 1.71 -39.97
N GLN A 339 -20.92 2.02 -39.74
CA GLN A 339 -20.06 1.28 -38.80
C GLN A 339 -20.61 1.33 -37.37
N ALA A 340 -21.13 2.49 -36.94
CA ALA A 340 -21.77 2.65 -35.63
C ALA A 340 -23.00 1.72 -35.49
N GLY A 341 -23.87 1.68 -36.51
CA GLY A 341 -25.05 0.80 -36.50
C GLY A 341 -24.70 -0.69 -36.52
N ALA A 342 -23.65 -1.07 -37.26
CA ALA A 342 -23.17 -2.45 -37.30
C ALA A 342 -22.54 -2.89 -35.97
N ALA A 343 -21.83 -2.00 -35.28
CA ALA A 343 -21.19 -2.28 -33.99
C ALA A 343 -22.17 -2.23 -32.80
N ALA A 344 -23.26 -1.46 -32.89
CA ALA A 344 -24.23 -1.24 -31.80
C ALA A 344 -24.70 -2.51 -31.03
N PRO A 345 -25.01 -3.65 -31.69
CA PRO A 345 -25.44 -4.85 -30.97
C PRO A 345 -24.31 -5.58 -30.22
N ALA A 346 -23.05 -5.44 -30.65
CA ALA A 346 -21.93 -6.23 -30.14
C ALA A 346 -20.98 -5.44 -29.24
N ASP A 347 -20.73 -4.17 -29.55
CA ASP A 347 -19.80 -3.30 -28.84
C ASP A 347 -20.33 -1.86 -28.79
N ALA A 348 -20.94 -1.51 -27.65
CA ALA A 348 -21.51 -0.20 -27.43
C ALA A 348 -20.45 0.92 -27.40
N PHE A 349 -19.22 0.63 -26.98
CA PHE A 349 -18.14 1.60 -26.92
C PHE A 349 -17.64 1.94 -28.33
N ALA A 350 -17.35 0.93 -29.14
CA ALA A 350 -16.95 1.12 -30.53
C ALA A 350 -18.06 1.81 -31.34
N ALA A 351 -19.32 1.40 -31.15
CA ALA A 351 -20.46 2.04 -31.78
C ALA A 351 -20.58 3.52 -31.40
N LEU A 352 -20.40 3.86 -30.12
CA LEU A 352 -20.48 5.24 -29.64
C LEU A 352 -19.34 6.09 -30.22
N ALA A 353 -18.14 5.54 -30.33
CA ALA A 353 -17.01 6.22 -30.98
C ALA A 353 -17.30 6.51 -32.46
N HIS A 354 -17.79 5.50 -33.21
CA HIS A 354 -18.17 5.67 -34.61
C HIS A 354 -19.30 6.70 -34.79
N ALA A 355 -20.31 6.71 -33.91
CA ALA A 355 -21.39 7.69 -33.97
C ALA A 355 -20.89 9.13 -33.75
N ARG A 356 -19.99 9.34 -32.78
CA ARG A 356 -19.37 10.65 -32.52
C ARG A 356 -18.49 11.12 -33.68
N ASP A 357 -17.75 10.21 -34.31
CA ASP A 357 -16.97 10.52 -35.50
C ASP A 357 -17.86 10.92 -36.68
N ALA A 358 -18.98 10.21 -36.88
CA ALA A 358 -19.95 10.55 -37.92
C ALA A 358 -20.53 11.95 -37.71
N ASP A 359 -20.96 12.31 -36.50
CA ASP A 359 -21.44 13.66 -36.16
C ASP A 359 -20.38 14.73 -36.46
N ARG A 360 -19.14 14.54 -35.99
CA ARG A 360 -18.03 15.48 -36.22
C ARG A 360 -17.76 15.72 -37.71
N LEU A 361 -17.70 14.63 -38.49
CA LEU A 361 -17.44 14.68 -39.93
C LEU A 361 -18.60 15.33 -40.70
N ALA A 362 -19.84 15.05 -40.31
CA ALA A 362 -21.03 15.67 -40.91
C ALA A 362 -21.05 17.20 -40.67
N ARG A 363 -20.76 17.64 -39.44
CA ARG A 363 -20.62 19.07 -39.13
C ARG A 363 -19.50 19.73 -39.93
N GLU A 364 -18.39 19.04 -40.15
CA GLU A 364 -17.29 19.53 -40.97
C GLU A 364 -17.67 19.64 -42.45
N ALA A 365 -18.34 18.62 -42.99
CA ALA A 365 -18.89 18.65 -44.35
C ALA A 365 -19.83 19.83 -44.55
N GLN A 366 -20.73 20.08 -43.58
CA GLN A 366 -21.67 21.18 -43.63
C GLN A 366 -20.97 22.56 -43.58
N ARG A 367 -19.94 22.73 -42.72
CA ARG A 367 -19.17 23.98 -42.67
C ARG A 367 -18.46 24.27 -43.99
N LEU A 368 -17.77 23.27 -44.55
CA LEU A 368 -17.08 23.39 -45.85
C LEU A 368 -18.07 23.71 -46.97
N ALA A 369 -19.19 22.99 -47.03
CA ALA A 369 -20.23 23.23 -48.02
C ALA A 369 -20.79 24.66 -47.94
N ARG A 370 -21.02 25.20 -46.75
CA ARG A 370 -21.49 26.59 -46.56
C ARG A 370 -20.44 27.62 -46.99
N GLN A 371 -19.15 27.36 -46.72
CA GLN A 371 -18.05 28.22 -47.19
C GLN A 371 -17.98 28.25 -48.72
N ASP A 372 -18.09 27.08 -49.36
CA ASP A 372 -18.07 26.96 -50.82
C ASP A 372 -19.24 27.71 -51.47
N VAL A 373 -20.46 27.57 -50.93
CA VAL A 373 -21.65 28.30 -51.41
C VAL A 373 -21.48 29.82 -51.25
N GLY A 374 -20.96 30.29 -50.11
CA GLY A 374 -20.68 31.71 -49.88
C GLY A 374 -19.66 32.29 -50.86
N GLY A 375 -18.60 31.52 -51.16
CA GLY A 375 -17.58 31.89 -52.14
C GLY A 375 -18.13 31.94 -53.58
N PHE A 376 -18.99 30.98 -53.93
CA PHE A 376 -19.62 30.92 -55.25
C PHE A 376 -20.56 32.10 -55.51
N VAL A 377 -21.39 32.48 -54.52
CA VAL A 377 -22.27 33.66 -54.60
C VAL A 377 -21.45 34.97 -54.67
N GLY A 378 -20.34 35.06 -53.94
CA GLY A 378 -19.43 36.21 -53.98
C GLY A 378 -18.74 36.41 -55.33
N VAL A 379 -18.33 35.32 -56.00
CA VAL A 379 -17.74 35.36 -57.35
C VAL A 379 -18.80 35.65 -58.42
N SER A 380 -20.01 35.11 -58.28
CA SER A 380 -21.10 35.37 -59.22
C SER A 380 -21.67 36.79 -59.13
N ASN A 381 -21.50 37.48 -57.99
CA ASN A 381 -21.88 38.88 -57.79
C ASN A 381 -20.72 39.88 -57.95
N GLY A 382 -19.48 39.39 -58.12
CA GLY A 382 -18.25 40.19 -58.29
C GLY A 382 -17.89 40.53 -59.73
N GLY A 383 -18.65 40.04 -60.71
CA GLY A 383 -18.42 40.26 -62.14
C GLY A 383 -19.47 41.13 -62.80
N ARG A 384 -19.60 42.41 -62.41
CA ARG A 384 -20.18 43.49 -63.26
C ARG A 384 -19.93 44.88 -62.65
N ARG A 385 -18.71 45.37 -62.83
CA ARG A 385 -18.41 46.81 -62.83
C ARG A 385 -18.25 47.24 -64.30
N GLY A 386 -19.28 47.87 -64.88
CA GLY A 386 -19.18 48.53 -66.18
C GLY A 386 -20.50 48.75 -66.92
N GLY A 387 -21.01 49.99 -66.91
CA GLY A 387 -21.80 50.58 -68.02
C GLY A 387 -23.33 50.70 -67.84
N PRO A 388 -23.93 51.91 -68.01
CA PRO A 388 -25.33 52.22 -67.66
C PRO A 388 -26.33 51.99 -68.81
N GLY A 389 -27.55 51.53 -68.50
CA GLY A 389 -28.65 51.52 -69.46
C GLY A 389 -29.88 50.71 -69.05
N MET A 390 -30.89 51.41 -68.55
CA MET A 390 -32.34 51.17 -68.68
C MET A 390 -32.96 49.77 -68.36
N GLY A 391 -33.76 49.74 -67.29
CA GLY A 391 -35.16 49.25 -67.38
C GLY A 391 -35.51 47.84 -66.87
N GLY A 392 -35.98 47.77 -65.61
CA GLY A 392 -37.31 47.21 -65.30
C GLY A 392 -37.51 45.69 -65.11
N MET A 393 -37.55 45.29 -63.83
CA MET A 393 -38.58 44.47 -63.14
C MET A 393 -38.98 43.05 -63.60
N GLY A 394 -38.88 42.12 -62.63
CA GLY A 394 -39.64 40.86 -62.51
C GLY A 394 -38.79 39.61 -62.82
N GLY A 395 -38.70 38.57 -61.99
CA GLY A 395 -39.42 38.18 -60.78
C GLY A 395 -39.45 36.65 -60.69
N ALA A 396 -39.36 36.13 -59.46
CA ALA A 396 -39.78 34.80 -58.98
C ALA A 396 -39.03 33.53 -59.45
N VAL A 397 -38.48 32.77 -58.48
CA VAL A 397 -39.06 31.52 -57.91
C VAL A 397 -38.38 31.33 -56.53
N LEU A 398 -39.02 31.70 -55.41
CA LEU A 398 -40.00 30.92 -54.60
C LEU A 398 -39.39 29.69 -53.90
N GLY A 399 -39.15 29.85 -52.58
CA GLY A 399 -38.78 28.77 -51.67
C GLY A 399 -38.67 29.23 -50.21
N GLY A 400 -39.60 30.06 -49.74
CA GLY A 400 -39.68 30.48 -48.35
C GLY A 400 -41.13 30.83 -47.99
N ILE A 401 -41.73 30.05 -47.09
CA ILE A 401 -43.01 30.37 -46.45
C ILE A 401 -42.73 30.51 -44.95
N ILE A 402 -42.88 31.74 -44.47
CA ILE A 402 -43.12 32.05 -43.06
C ILE A 402 -44.63 32.29 -42.97
N LEU A 403 -45.31 31.55 -42.10
CA LEU A 403 -46.64 31.85 -41.61
C LEU A 403 -46.63 31.72 -40.10
N GLY A 404 -46.85 32.84 -39.43
CA GLY A 404 -47.09 32.92 -37.99
C GLY A 404 -48.59 33.10 -37.67
N GLU A 405 -48.97 32.52 -36.53
CA GLU A 405 -50.06 32.87 -35.60
C GLU A 405 -51.54 32.64 -35.98
N LEU A 406 -52.26 31.82 -35.18
CA LEU A 406 -53.25 32.24 -34.14
C LEU A 406 -54.20 31.06 -33.76
N PHE A 407 -54.87 31.17 -32.60
CA PHE A 407 -55.68 30.19 -31.81
C PHE A 407 -54.86 29.28 -30.88
N GLY A 408 -55.09 29.17 -29.57
CA GLY A 408 -56.12 29.72 -28.69
C GLY A 408 -56.47 28.70 -27.60
N ASN A 409 -56.35 29.11 -26.33
CA ASN A 409 -57.04 28.61 -25.12
C ASN A 409 -56.74 27.24 -24.48
N GLY A 410 -56.65 27.27 -23.13
CA GLY A 410 -57.07 26.18 -22.23
C GLY A 410 -56.08 25.90 -21.09
N ARG A 411 -56.05 26.70 -20.01
CA ARG A 411 -56.67 26.40 -18.68
C ARG A 411 -56.30 25.05 -18.04
N GLY A 412 -55.81 25.14 -16.80
CA GLY A 412 -55.93 24.12 -15.75
C GLY A 412 -54.58 23.63 -15.23
N ALA A 413 -54.03 24.09 -14.10
CA ALA A 413 -54.49 24.05 -12.70
C ALA A 413 -53.66 23.05 -11.87
N ARG A 414 -53.40 23.44 -10.62
CA ARG A 414 -52.80 22.71 -9.48
C ARG A 414 -51.28 22.56 -9.57
N GLY A 415 -50.49 23.13 -8.65
CA GLY A 415 -50.62 23.24 -7.20
C GLY A 415 -49.47 22.42 -6.60
N GLY A 416 -48.79 22.75 -5.52
CA GLY A 416 -48.78 23.86 -4.58
C GLY A 416 -47.77 23.50 -3.48
N ILE A 417 -47.30 24.53 -2.76
CA ILE A 417 -47.04 24.57 -1.30
C ILE A 417 -45.82 23.81 -0.72
N GLY A 418 -45.06 24.57 0.10
CA GLY A 418 -44.20 24.12 1.21
C GLY A 418 -42.77 24.64 1.03
N SER A 419 -42.31 25.76 1.60
CA SER A 419 -42.27 26.23 3.00
C SER A 419 -41.70 25.21 3.99
N LEU A 420 -40.47 25.44 4.45
CA LEU A 420 -40.00 25.54 5.84
C LEU A 420 -38.46 25.63 5.77
N GLY A 421 -37.80 26.63 6.38
CA GLY A 421 -37.31 26.54 7.77
C GLY A 421 -36.11 25.57 7.86
N GLY A 422 -34.91 25.89 8.32
CA GLY A 422 -34.41 26.95 9.17
C GLY A 422 -33.29 26.35 10.03
N ARG A 423 -32.20 27.11 10.21
CA ARG A 423 -31.30 27.18 11.39
C ARG A 423 -30.53 25.95 11.93
N ARG A 424 -29.30 26.30 12.37
CA ARG A 424 -28.39 25.67 13.36
C ARG A 424 -27.70 24.39 12.87
N GLY A 425 -26.43 24.11 13.16
CA GLY A 425 -25.47 24.66 14.11
C GLY A 425 -24.67 23.48 14.71
N LEU A 426 -23.40 23.71 15.04
CA LEU A 426 -22.51 22.93 15.93
C LEU A 426 -21.89 21.62 15.39
N GLY A 427 -20.55 21.60 15.31
CA GLY A 427 -19.72 21.01 16.37
C GLY A 427 -19.21 19.56 16.21
N SER A 428 -17.89 19.41 16.50
CA SER A 428 -17.09 18.18 16.69
C SER A 428 -16.85 17.32 15.43
N GLY A 429 -15.75 16.60 15.24
CA GLY A 429 -14.51 16.30 15.95
C GLY A 429 -13.76 15.34 14.99
N GLY A 430 -12.47 15.50 14.73
CA GLY A 430 -11.41 14.78 15.44
C GLY A 430 -11.06 13.43 14.76
N PHE A 431 -9.78 13.29 14.37
CA PHE A 431 -8.91 12.10 14.34
C PHE A 431 -8.13 11.80 13.04
N GLY A 432 -6.80 11.70 13.23
CA GLY A 432 -5.84 10.90 12.46
C GLY A 432 -5.18 11.62 11.28
N GLY A 433 -3.86 11.75 11.14
CA GLY A 433 -2.72 11.15 11.83
C GLY A 433 -1.55 11.02 10.84
N ALA A 434 -0.33 11.03 11.38
CA ALA A 434 0.97 10.74 10.74
C ALA A 434 1.67 11.85 9.92
N GLY A 435 2.51 12.62 10.64
CA GLY A 435 3.76 13.14 10.10
C GLY A 435 4.94 12.52 10.88
N PRO A 436 6.09 12.24 10.25
CA PRO A 436 7.32 11.92 10.96
C PRO A 436 8.40 12.99 10.77
N GLY A 437 9.10 13.34 11.85
CA GLY A 437 10.28 14.21 11.80
C GLY A 437 10.60 14.90 13.13
N SER A 438 10.91 14.14 14.18
CA SER A 438 11.46 14.70 15.43
C SER A 438 12.98 14.58 15.40
N PHE A 439 13.65 15.72 15.23
CA PHE A 439 15.08 15.92 15.49
C PHE A 439 15.24 16.57 16.87
N GLY A 440 16.25 16.14 17.64
CA GLY A 440 16.80 16.93 18.75
C GLY A 440 16.23 16.62 20.14
N GLY A 441 16.56 15.46 20.68
CA GLY A 441 16.39 15.15 22.10
C GLY A 441 17.70 15.25 22.87
N GLY A 442 18.12 16.46 23.23
CA GLY A 442 19.22 16.66 24.19
C GLY A 442 18.79 16.22 25.59
N ARG A 443 19.35 15.12 26.08
CA ARG A 443 19.33 14.75 27.50
C ARG A 443 20.76 14.64 28.00
N THR A 444 21.35 15.81 28.25
CA THR A 444 22.32 15.98 29.33
C THR A 444 21.61 15.63 30.65
N ARG A 445 21.75 14.39 31.13
CA ARG A 445 21.58 14.12 32.56
C ARG A 445 22.85 14.59 33.25
N GLY A 446 22.69 15.52 34.18
CA GLY A 446 23.77 16.08 34.96
C GLY A 446 24.53 15.01 35.74
N ARG A 447 25.80 14.84 35.40
CA ARG A 447 26.81 14.34 36.34
C ARG A 447 27.19 15.53 37.23
N MET A 448 26.32 15.88 38.17
CA MET A 448 26.63 16.82 39.22
C MET A 448 27.35 16.03 40.32
N GLY A 449 28.54 16.50 40.69
CA GLY A 449 29.39 15.87 41.67
C GLY A 449 28.67 15.62 43.00
N GLY A 450 28.96 14.45 43.57
CA GLY A 450 28.57 14.07 44.92
C GLY A 450 29.72 13.33 45.58
N GLY A 451 30.80 14.05 45.87
CA GLY A 451 31.77 13.61 46.87
C GLY A 451 31.09 13.64 48.23
N GLY A 452 31.03 12.49 48.90
CA GLY A 452 30.47 12.35 50.23
C GLY A 452 31.07 11.12 50.91
N ARG A 453 31.87 11.39 51.93
CA ARG A 453 32.57 10.42 52.80
C ARG A 453 31.55 9.48 53.47
N PHE A 454 31.85 8.18 53.54
CA PHE A 454 32.10 7.39 54.76
C PHE A 454 32.60 6.00 54.36
#